data_AF-A0A4Y2DTA1-F1
#
_entry.id   AF-A0A4Y2DTA1-F1
#
_cell.length_a   1.000
_cell.length_b   1.000
_cell.length_c   1.000
_cell.angle_alpha   90.00
_cell.angle_beta   90.00
_cell.angle_gamma   90.00
#
_symmetry.space_group_name_H-M   'P 1'
#
loop_
_entity.id
_entity.type
_entity.pdbx_description
1 polymer ?
#
loop_
_entity_poly.entity_id
_entity_poly.type
_entity_poly.pdbx_seq_one_letter_code
_entity_poly.pdbx_strand_id
1 'polypeptide(L)'
;MTAVHLPPIDVLKHFDCDLQKFYCNVLAKELNVRNRRNTLKIRRALKEVVGAYKKEYGKDSSPSIRFDSPAKRCAYVLKHSPCFTSAVARHFLKLLRSNSLLLQKCLVGGELNLCCLGGGPASDAVAVSKVISALHRPFWLKTRQTLKFKITIVDINEDWEITAKNVLDIMKGSDDFFGVEGMEMKFQFCQADLTHPLEAKVKDALRSADVVTMVFFLSAVNRCAEGEESLRMVQ
;
A
#
# COMPACT_ATOMS: atom_id res chain seq x y z
N MET A 1 4.24 -19.64 -26.72
CA MET A 1 4.29 -18.72 -25.56
C MET A 1 3.35 -17.56 -25.86
N THR A 2 2.26 -17.42 -25.10
CA THR A 2 1.36 -16.26 -25.21
C THR A 2 2.07 -15.04 -24.62
N ALA A 3 2.29 -14.01 -25.46
CA ALA A 3 2.92 -12.77 -25.00
C ALA A 3 2.06 -12.11 -23.91
N VAL A 4 2.71 -11.67 -22.83
CA VAL A 4 2.07 -10.79 -21.84
C VAL A 4 1.85 -9.45 -22.54
N HIS A 5 0.59 -9.05 -22.63
CA HIS A 5 0.22 -7.78 -23.24
C HIS A 5 0.77 -6.62 -22.43
N LEU A 6 1.23 -5.57 -23.11
CA LEU A 6 1.62 -4.33 -22.48
C LEU A 6 0.43 -3.80 -21.63
N PRO A 7 0.71 -3.15 -20.48
CA PRO A 7 -0.33 -2.52 -19.69
C PRO A 7 -1.15 -1.55 -20.57
N PRO A 8 -2.50 -1.56 -20.49
CA PRO A 8 -3.32 -0.60 -21.23
C PRO A 8 -2.84 0.84 -20.99
N ILE A 9 -2.95 1.70 -22.01
CA ILE A 9 -2.50 3.09 -21.92
C ILE A 9 -3.28 3.85 -20.81
N ASP A 10 -4.55 3.46 -20.60
CA ASP A 10 -5.53 4.15 -19.77
C ASP A 10 -5.80 3.50 -18.39
N VAL A 11 -4.96 2.58 -17.88
CA VAL A 11 -5.22 1.87 -16.60
C VAL A 11 -5.49 2.81 -15.42
N LEU A 12 -4.84 3.97 -15.41
CA LEU A 12 -4.95 4.97 -14.34
C LEU A 12 -5.76 6.19 -14.78
N LYS A 13 -6.58 6.05 -15.83
CA LYS A 13 -7.53 7.09 -16.25
C LYS A 13 -8.57 7.29 -15.15
N HIS A 14 -8.78 8.54 -14.72
CA HIS A 14 -9.65 8.90 -13.58
C HIS A 14 -9.21 8.37 -12.20
N PHE A 15 -8.00 7.82 -12.08
CA PHE A 15 -7.56 7.14 -10.87
C PHE A 15 -7.68 7.97 -9.59
N ASP A 16 -7.38 9.27 -9.66
CA ASP A 16 -7.46 10.14 -8.49
C ASP A 16 -8.90 10.30 -7.97
N CYS A 17 -9.91 10.30 -8.86
CA CYS A 17 -11.33 10.29 -8.48
C CYS A 17 -11.74 8.95 -7.87
N ASP A 18 -11.30 7.84 -8.47
CA ASP A 18 -11.57 6.49 -7.96
C ASP A 18 -10.99 6.30 -6.56
N LEU A 19 -9.77 6.81 -6.34
CA LEU A 19 -9.10 6.78 -5.03
C LEU A 19 -9.88 7.58 -3.97
N GLN A 20 -10.44 8.74 -4.32
CA GLN A 20 -11.26 9.50 -3.38
C GLN A 20 -12.48 8.70 -2.94
N LYS A 21 -13.20 8.08 -3.88
CA LYS A 21 -14.38 7.24 -3.59
C LYS A 21 -13.98 6.01 -2.77
N PHE A 22 -12.91 5.34 -3.17
CA PHE A 22 -12.36 4.17 -2.49
C PHE A 22 -12.03 4.48 -1.03
N TYR A 23 -11.20 5.51 -0.78
CA TYR A 23 -10.81 5.85 0.58
C TYR A 23 -11.96 6.43 1.40
N CYS A 24 -12.94 7.12 0.79
CA CYS A 24 -14.18 7.46 1.50
C CYS A 24 -14.89 6.23 2.06
N ASN A 25 -14.95 5.13 1.29
CA ASN A 25 -15.54 3.87 1.76
C ASN A 25 -14.72 3.23 2.89
N VAL A 26 -13.38 3.30 2.80
CA VAL A 26 -12.49 2.86 3.89
C VAL A 26 -12.76 3.64 5.17
N LEU A 27 -12.84 4.97 5.10
CA LEU A 27 -13.15 5.82 6.24
C LEU A 27 -14.54 5.51 6.81
N ALA A 28 -15.52 5.24 5.95
CA ALA A 28 -16.87 4.85 6.37
C ALA A 28 -16.87 3.50 7.12
N LYS A 29 -16.04 2.55 6.72
CA LYS A 29 -15.88 1.25 7.39
C LYS A 29 -15.12 1.37 8.71
N GLU A 30 -14.02 2.13 8.74
CA GLU A 30 -13.17 2.32 9.93
C GLU A 30 -13.89 3.15 11.01
N LEU A 31 -14.53 4.25 10.62
CA LEU A 31 -15.13 5.20 11.55
C LEU A 31 -16.34 5.91 10.92
N ASN A 32 -17.42 5.16 10.65
CA ASN A 32 -18.73 5.60 10.14
C ASN A 32 -18.86 7.13 9.95
N VAL A 33 -18.38 7.61 8.80
CA VAL A 33 -18.25 9.05 8.50
C VAL A 33 -19.59 9.74 8.22
N ARG A 34 -20.68 8.98 8.15
CA ARG A 34 -22.05 9.52 8.09
C ARG A 34 -22.47 10.13 9.44
N ASN A 35 -21.83 9.72 10.53
CA ASN A 35 -22.05 10.32 11.85
C ASN A 35 -21.23 11.61 12.00
N ARG A 36 -21.92 12.76 12.11
CA ARG A 36 -21.30 14.09 12.27
C ARG A 36 -20.29 14.17 13.42
N ARG A 37 -20.51 13.45 14.54
CA ARG A 37 -19.57 13.43 15.68
C ARG A 37 -18.25 12.75 15.29
N ASN A 38 -18.30 11.69 14.49
CA ASN A 38 -17.11 11.01 13.98
C ASN A 38 -16.32 11.88 13.01
N THR A 39 -17.00 12.59 12.11
CA THR A 39 -16.36 13.56 11.20
C THR A 39 -15.61 14.65 11.98
N LEU A 40 -16.18 15.15 13.08
CA LEU A 40 -15.51 16.10 13.96
C LEU A 40 -14.26 15.51 14.64
N LYS A 41 -14.30 14.24 15.06
CA LYS A 41 -13.13 13.53 15.60
C LYS A 41 -12.02 13.42 14.56
N ILE A 42 -12.34 13.00 13.33
CA ILE A 42 -11.38 12.92 12.22
C ILE A 42 -10.78 14.30 11.93
N ARG A 43 -11.59 15.37 11.91
CA ARG A 43 -11.09 16.73 11.68
C ARG A 43 -10.12 17.19 12.78
N ARG A 44 -10.35 16.85 14.05
CA ARG A 44 -9.42 17.15 15.16
C ARG A 44 -8.13 16.34 15.01
N ALA A 45 -8.25 15.04 14.80
CA ALA A 45 -7.12 14.16 14.57
C ALA A 45 -6.29 14.59 13.35
N LEU A 46 -6.91 15.09 12.28
CA LEU A 46 -6.20 15.62 11.12
C LEU A 46 -5.34 16.83 11.46
N LYS A 47 -5.81 17.73 12.34
CA LYS A 47 -4.99 18.84 12.83
C LYS A 47 -3.79 18.34 13.64
N GLU A 48 -3.98 17.33 14.46
CA GLU A 48 -2.89 16.70 15.23
C GLU A 48 -1.87 16.04 14.30
N VAL A 49 -2.32 15.23 13.34
CA VAL A 49 -1.46 14.61 12.32
C VAL A 49 -0.69 15.68 11.54
N VAL A 50 -1.37 16.70 11.01
CA VAL A 50 -0.69 17.79 10.30
C VAL A 50 0.31 18.53 11.20
N GLY A 51 -0.05 18.78 12.46
CA GLY A 51 0.80 19.43 13.44
C GLY A 51 2.07 18.64 13.76
N ALA A 52 1.95 17.32 13.94
CA ALA A 52 3.08 16.42 14.20
C ALA A 52 4.09 16.47 13.05
N TYR A 53 3.64 16.27 11.81
CA TYR A 53 4.50 16.31 10.63
C TYR A 53 5.13 17.69 10.37
N LYS A 54 4.49 18.79 10.78
CA LYS A 54 5.08 20.13 10.66
C LYS A 54 6.22 20.36 11.67
N LYS A 55 6.12 19.79 12.87
CA LYS A 55 7.13 19.94 13.93
C LYS A 55 8.41 19.17 13.62
N GLU A 56 8.34 18.07 12.87
CA GLU A 56 9.51 17.29 12.44
C GLU A 56 10.53 18.13 11.65
N TYR A 57 10.05 19.07 10.82
CA TYR A 57 10.91 20.00 10.09
C TYR A 57 11.61 21.03 10.99
N GLY A 58 11.25 21.12 12.28
CA GLY A 58 11.63 22.23 13.16
C GLY A 58 12.61 21.94 14.30
N LYS A 59 12.71 20.72 14.86
CA LYS A 59 13.68 20.34 15.93
C LYS A 59 13.72 18.82 16.21
N ASP A 60 14.78 18.32 16.86
CA ASP A 60 15.21 16.90 17.09
C ASP A 60 14.26 16.00 17.90
N SER A 61 12.95 16.15 17.72
CA SER A 61 11.98 15.25 18.33
C SER A 61 11.33 14.42 17.24
N SER A 62 11.51 13.09 17.30
CA SER A 62 10.69 12.16 16.53
C SER A 62 9.21 12.45 16.82
N PRO A 63 8.33 12.38 15.81
CA PRO A 63 6.92 12.64 16.04
C PRO A 63 6.36 11.49 16.89
N SER A 64 5.94 11.79 18.11
CA SER A 64 5.27 10.82 18.99
C SER A 64 3.81 10.54 18.56
N ILE A 65 3.48 10.64 17.26
CA ILE A 65 2.10 10.44 16.83
C ILE A 65 1.79 8.95 16.76
N ARG A 66 1.07 8.48 17.78
CA ARG A 66 0.52 7.14 17.81
C ARG A 66 -0.79 7.09 17.03
N PHE A 67 -0.97 6.04 16.24
CA PHE A 67 -2.21 5.79 15.48
C PHE A 67 -3.17 4.85 16.22
N ASP A 68 -3.20 4.98 17.54
CA ASP A 68 -3.97 4.21 18.53
C ASP A 68 -5.49 4.38 18.47
N SER A 69 -5.99 5.32 17.65
CA SER A 69 -7.41 5.57 17.52
C SER A 69 -7.87 5.53 16.06
N PRO A 70 -9.08 5.01 15.79
CA PRO A 70 -9.65 5.03 14.44
C PRO A 70 -9.69 6.44 13.84
N ALA A 71 -9.88 7.49 14.65
CA ALA A 71 -9.91 8.87 14.17
C ALA A 71 -8.54 9.33 13.62
N LYS A 72 -7.44 8.96 14.29
CA LYS A 72 -6.08 9.27 13.84
C LYS A 72 -5.71 8.47 12.59
N ARG A 73 -6.06 7.18 12.53
CA ARG A 73 -5.88 6.34 11.33
C ARG A 73 -6.69 6.87 10.15
N CYS A 74 -7.96 7.20 10.35
CA CYS A 74 -8.79 7.87 9.34
C CYS A 74 -8.19 9.19 8.86
N ALA A 75 -7.68 10.01 9.78
CA ALA A 75 -7.04 11.27 9.42
C ALA A 75 -5.77 11.06 8.57
N TYR A 76 -4.96 10.04 8.89
CA TYR A 76 -3.81 9.65 8.08
C TYR A 76 -4.23 9.17 6.69
N VAL A 77 -5.16 8.22 6.62
CA VAL A 77 -5.67 7.66 5.36
C VAL A 77 -6.22 8.77 4.46
N LEU A 78 -7.05 9.66 5.02
CA LEU A 78 -7.62 10.79 4.29
C LEU A 78 -6.54 11.71 3.69
N LYS A 79 -5.46 11.96 4.44
CA LYS A 79 -4.42 12.93 4.06
C LYS A 79 -3.37 12.34 3.11
N HIS A 80 -2.98 11.09 3.33
CA HIS A 80 -1.77 10.51 2.74
C HIS A 80 -2.06 9.39 1.74
N SER A 81 -3.02 8.51 2.03
CA SER A 81 -3.20 7.28 1.24
C SER A 81 -3.55 7.53 -0.24
N PRO A 82 -4.46 8.44 -0.64
CA PRO A 82 -4.69 8.72 -2.06
C PRO A 82 -3.42 9.13 -2.81
N CYS A 83 -2.61 10.00 -2.20
CA CYS A 83 -1.37 10.46 -2.82
C CYS A 83 -0.34 9.35 -2.96
N PHE A 84 -0.17 8.53 -1.90
CA PHE A 84 0.75 7.40 -1.93
C PHE A 84 0.34 6.36 -2.97
N THR A 85 -0.93 5.98 -2.97
CA THR A 85 -1.45 5.01 -3.94
C THR A 85 -1.32 5.52 -5.38
N SER A 86 -1.60 6.80 -5.63
CA SER A 86 -1.41 7.40 -6.97
C SER A 86 0.05 7.39 -7.40
N ALA A 87 0.97 7.79 -6.53
CA ALA A 87 2.40 7.81 -6.83
C ALA A 87 2.95 6.40 -7.12
N VAL A 88 2.64 5.44 -6.25
CA VAL A 88 3.09 4.04 -6.39
C VAL A 88 2.53 3.41 -7.65
N ALA A 89 1.24 3.57 -7.94
CA ALA A 89 0.62 2.97 -9.11
C ALA A 89 1.24 3.51 -10.41
N ARG A 90 1.47 4.83 -10.48
CA ARG A 90 2.10 5.48 -11.64
C ARG A 90 3.54 5.01 -11.83
N HIS A 91 4.32 4.94 -10.74
CA HIS A 91 5.70 4.48 -10.81
C HIS A 91 5.78 2.99 -11.21
N PHE A 92 4.98 2.14 -10.57
CA PHE A 92 4.93 0.72 -10.86
C PHE A 92 4.49 0.44 -12.29
N LEU A 93 3.46 1.15 -12.79
CA LEU A 93 3.03 1.05 -14.17
C LEU A 93 4.14 1.45 -15.15
N LYS A 94 4.89 2.52 -14.85
CA LYS A 94 6.02 2.97 -15.67
C LYS A 94 7.13 1.91 -15.71
N LEU A 95 7.44 1.28 -14.57
CA LEU A 95 8.40 0.18 -14.49
C LEU A 95 7.98 -0.98 -15.42
N LEU A 96 6.72 -1.42 -15.33
CA LEU A 96 6.20 -2.53 -16.14
C LEU A 96 6.07 -2.20 -17.62
N ARG A 97 5.86 -0.92 -17.98
CA ARG A 97 5.95 -0.48 -19.38
C ARG A 97 7.37 -0.53 -19.92
N SER A 98 8.35 -0.26 -19.07
CA SER A 98 9.77 -0.30 -19.44
C SER A 98 10.27 -1.74 -19.59
N ASN A 99 9.72 -2.66 -18.79
CA ASN A 99 9.98 -4.09 -18.92
C ASN A 99 8.73 -4.90 -18.54
N SER A 100 7.97 -5.32 -19.55
CA SER A 100 6.72 -6.08 -19.37
C SER A 100 6.96 -7.52 -18.91
N LEU A 101 8.19 -8.02 -18.98
CA LEU A 101 8.55 -9.39 -18.61
C LEU A 101 8.73 -9.56 -17.10
N LEU A 102 8.84 -8.46 -16.33
CA LEU A 102 9.11 -8.49 -14.88
C LEU A 102 8.13 -9.38 -14.11
N LEU A 103 6.86 -9.42 -14.53
CA LEU A 103 5.81 -10.18 -13.86
C LEU A 103 5.28 -11.35 -14.69
N GLN A 104 5.91 -11.64 -15.84
CA GLN A 104 5.40 -12.68 -16.74
C GLN A 104 5.31 -14.04 -16.05
N LYS A 105 6.35 -14.40 -15.30
CA LYS A 105 6.38 -15.68 -14.55
C LYS A 105 5.24 -15.75 -13.54
N CYS A 106 4.97 -14.67 -12.81
CA CYS A 106 3.90 -14.61 -11.81
C CYS A 106 2.52 -14.71 -12.46
N LEU A 107 2.27 -13.95 -13.53
CA LEU A 107 0.98 -13.95 -14.23
C LEU A 107 0.67 -15.31 -14.88
N VAL A 108 1.67 -15.95 -15.50
CA VAL A 108 1.51 -17.30 -16.09
C VAL A 108 1.44 -18.38 -15.02
N GLY A 109 2.21 -18.23 -13.94
CA GLY A 109 2.20 -19.14 -12.80
C GLY A 109 0.92 -19.07 -11.96
N GLY A 110 0.12 -18.01 -12.10
CA GLY A 110 -1.12 -17.81 -11.34
C GLY A 110 -0.88 -17.50 -9.86
N GLU A 111 0.31 -17.03 -9.49
CA GLU A 111 0.63 -16.58 -8.14
C GLU A 111 1.49 -15.32 -8.18
N LEU A 112 1.16 -14.36 -7.32
CA LEU A 112 1.93 -13.14 -7.10
C LEU A 112 1.95 -12.82 -5.60
N ASN A 113 3.16 -12.69 -5.05
CA ASN A 113 3.39 -12.38 -3.65
C ASN A 113 3.93 -10.94 -3.53
N LEU A 114 3.17 -10.08 -2.85
CA LEU A 114 3.53 -8.70 -2.55
C LEU A 114 3.92 -8.57 -1.08
N CYS A 115 5.08 -7.96 -0.81
CA CYS A 115 5.51 -7.58 0.53
C CYS A 115 5.63 -6.05 0.63
N CYS A 116 4.85 -5.42 1.51
CA CYS A 116 4.87 -3.99 1.76
C CYS A 116 5.60 -3.68 3.08
N LEU A 117 6.82 -3.13 3.00
CA LEU A 117 7.60 -2.71 4.15
C LEU A 117 7.23 -1.28 4.57
N GLY A 118 6.92 -1.07 5.85
CA GLY A 118 6.31 0.17 6.34
C GLY A 118 4.94 0.42 5.70
N GLY A 119 4.21 -0.65 5.40
CA GLY A 119 3.03 -0.59 4.54
C GLY A 119 1.81 0.10 5.18
N GLY A 120 1.83 0.36 6.49
CA GLY A 120 0.78 1.03 7.25
C GLY A 120 -0.63 0.60 6.84
N PRO A 121 -1.46 1.51 6.30
CA PRO A 121 -2.84 1.21 5.89
C PRO A 121 -2.97 0.43 4.57
N ALA A 122 -1.92 -0.23 4.05
CA ALA A 122 -1.94 -0.99 2.80
C ALA A 122 -2.12 -0.16 1.50
N SER A 123 -1.67 1.10 1.48
CA SER A 123 -1.83 1.97 0.30
C SER A 123 -1.10 1.43 -0.94
N ASP A 124 0.11 0.91 -0.74
CA ASP A 124 0.92 0.28 -1.79
C ASP A 124 0.22 -0.93 -2.40
N ALA A 125 -0.46 -1.73 -1.58
CA ALA A 125 -1.18 -2.90 -2.03
C ALA A 125 -2.34 -2.54 -2.97
N VAL A 126 -3.05 -1.44 -2.67
CA VAL A 126 -4.11 -0.90 -3.54
C VAL A 126 -3.54 -0.48 -4.90
N ALA A 127 -2.38 0.18 -4.90
CA ALA A 127 -1.72 0.63 -6.10
C ALA A 127 -1.28 -0.54 -7.00
N VAL A 128 -0.59 -1.52 -6.41
CA VAL A 128 -0.14 -2.72 -7.11
C VAL A 128 -1.35 -3.49 -7.62
N SER A 129 -2.36 -3.72 -6.78
CA SER A 129 -3.59 -4.44 -7.15
C SER A 129 -4.27 -3.86 -8.39
N LYS A 130 -4.42 -2.52 -8.47
CA LYS A 130 -5.01 -1.85 -9.64
C LYS A 130 -4.27 -2.21 -10.93
N VAL A 131 -2.94 -2.13 -10.90
CA VAL A 131 -2.11 -2.38 -12.08
C VAL A 131 -2.12 -3.87 -12.45
N ILE A 132 -2.01 -4.75 -11.46
CA ILE A 132 -2.05 -6.21 -11.66
C ILE A 132 -3.40 -6.67 -12.19
N SER A 133 -4.50 -6.17 -11.65
CA SER A 133 -5.86 -6.47 -12.12
C SER A 133 -6.01 -6.16 -13.61
N ALA A 134 -5.54 -4.97 -14.03
CA ALA A 134 -5.59 -4.58 -15.44
C ALA A 134 -4.72 -5.46 -16.35
N LEU A 135 -3.55 -5.88 -15.88
CA LEU A 135 -2.65 -6.76 -16.61
C LEU A 135 -3.13 -8.20 -16.70
N HIS A 136 -3.74 -8.69 -15.62
CA HIS A 136 -4.21 -10.06 -15.50
C HIS A 136 -5.51 -10.28 -16.28
N ARG A 137 -6.39 -9.26 -16.37
CA ARG A 137 -7.72 -9.39 -17.00
C ARG A 137 -7.69 -10.01 -18.41
N PRO A 138 -6.88 -9.55 -19.38
CA PRO A 138 -6.82 -10.17 -20.70
C PRO A 138 -6.34 -11.61 -20.68
N PHE A 139 -5.46 -11.95 -19.74
CA PHE A 139 -4.96 -13.31 -19.56
C PHE A 139 -6.06 -14.21 -19.00
N TRP A 140 -6.72 -13.79 -17.92
CA TRP A 140 -7.87 -14.48 -17.33
C TRP A 140 -9.00 -14.70 -18.34
N LEU A 141 -9.32 -13.71 -19.18
CA LEU A 141 -10.34 -13.87 -20.22
C LEU A 141 -10.02 -14.98 -21.24
N LYS A 142 -8.74 -15.28 -21.45
CA LYS A 142 -8.28 -16.31 -22.40
C LYS A 142 -8.10 -17.67 -21.74
N THR A 143 -7.55 -17.72 -20.53
CA THR A 143 -7.12 -18.96 -19.88
C THR A 143 -8.06 -19.41 -18.77
N ARG A 144 -8.89 -18.50 -18.26
CA ARG A 144 -9.69 -18.66 -17.02
C ARG A 144 -8.86 -19.04 -15.80
N GLN A 145 -7.54 -18.83 -15.85
CA GLN A 145 -6.65 -19.06 -14.72
C GLN A 145 -6.85 -17.95 -13.70
N THR A 146 -7.13 -18.33 -12.46
CA THR A 146 -7.20 -17.41 -11.32
C THR A 146 -5.80 -17.03 -10.86
N LEU A 147 -5.58 -15.75 -10.58
CA LEU A 147 -4.34 -15.26 -9.97
C LEU A 147 -4.48 -15.21 -8.44
N LYS A 148 -3.64 -15.98 -7.73
CA LYS A 148 -3.50 -15.91 -6.28
C LYS A 148 -2.61 -14.73 -5.91
N PHE A 149 -3.20 -13.67 -5.39
CA PHE A 149 -2.50 -12.47 -4.93
C PHE A 149 -2.34 -12.50 -3.42
N LYS A 150 -1.13 -12.78 -2.94
CA LYS A 150 -0.80 -12.78 -1.50
C LYS A 150 -0.16 -11.47 -1.12
N ILE A 151 -0.64 -10.85 -0.07
CA ILE A 151 -0.18 -9.54 0.40
C ILE A 151 0.29 -9.70 1.83
N THR A 152 1.56 -9.38 2.08
CA THR A 152 2.13 -9.28 3.42
C THR A 152 2.46 -7.84 3.70
N ILE A 153 1.91 -7.28 4.77
CA ILE A 153 2.23 -5.94 5.26
C ILE A 153 3.13 -6.09 6.48
N VAL A 154 4.28 -5.43 6.44
CA VAL A 154 5.22 -5.37 7.56
C VAL A 154 5.25 -3.93 8.06
N ASP A 155 4.93 -3.73 9.33
CA ASP A 155 4.94 -2.40 9.95
C ASP A 155 5.29 -2.50 11.43
N ILE A 156 5.87 -1.45 11.99
CA ILE A 156 6.22 -1.41 13.42
C ILE A 156 4.96 -1.23 14.29
N ASN A 157 3.94 -0.55 13.77
CA ASN A 157 2.74 -0.21 14.52
C ASN A 157 1.59 -1.18 14.24
N GLU A 158 1.26 -2.01 15.22
CA GLU A 158 0.17 -2.99 15.16
C GLU A 158 -1.22 -2.37 14.92
N ASP A 159 -1.42 -1.11 15.33
CA ASP A 159 -2.71 -0.43 15.14
C ASP A 159 -3.12 -0.32 13.67
N TRP A 160 -2.15 -0.44 12.74
CA TRP A 160 -2.41 -0.45 11.30
C TRP A 160 -3.12 -1.71 10.82
N GLU A 161 -3.03 -2.84 11.52
CA GLU A 161 -3.59 -4.10 11.05
C GLU A 161 -5.09 -3.99 10.75
N ILE A 162 -5.84 -3.34 11.64
CA ILE A 162 -7.30 -3.16 11.47
C ILE A 162 -7.59 -2.29 10.24
N THR A 163 -6.85 -1.19 10.06
CA THR A 163 -7.05 -0.29 8.93
C THR A 163 -6.61 -0.93 7.61
N ALA A 164 -5.49 -1.65 7.60
CA ALA A 164 -5.04 -2.42 6.45
C ALA A 164 -6.08 -3.47 6.05
N LYS A 165 -6.62 -4.22 7.01
CA LYS A 165 -7.72 -5.17 6.76
C LYS A 165 -8.94 -4.47 6.17
N ASN A 166 -9.33 -3.32 6.71
CA ASN A 166 -10.45 -2.54 6.18
C ASN A 166 -10.21 -2.08 4.74
N VAL A 167 -9.00 -1.60 4.41
CA VAL A 167 -8.59 -1.22 3.05
C VAL A 167 -8.67 -2.41 2.10
N LEU A 168 -8.08 -3.54 2.48
CA LEU A 168 -8.02 -4.73 1.64
C LEU A 168 -9.40 -5.36 1.42
N ASP A 169 -10.27 -5.34 2.43
CA ASP A 169 -11.66 -5.80 2.27
C ASP A 169 -12.45 -4.93 1.28
N ILE A 170 -12.30 -3.60 1.35
CA ILE A 170 -12.94 -2.68 0.38
C ILE A 170 -12.35 -2.89 -1.01
N MET A 171 -11.03 -3.13 -1.11
CA MET A 171 -10.35 -3.44 -2.37
C MET A 171 -10.88 -4.73 -2.99
N LYS A 172 -10.99 -5.81 -2.19
CA LYS A 172 -11.48 -7.12 -2.65
C LYS A 172 -12.89 -7.06 -3.25
N GLY A 173 -13.73 -6.15 -2.77
CA GLY A 173 -15.09 -5.94 -3.28
C GLY A 173 -15.22 -4.91 -4.40
N SER A 174 -14.11 -4.40 -4.95
CA SER A 174 -14.11 -3.32 -5.93
C SER A 174 -13.49 -3.77 -7.26
N ASP A 175 -14.32 -3.91 -8.29
CA ASP A 175 -13.87 -4.21 -9.66
C ASP A 175 -12.88 -3.19 -10.21
N ASP A 176 -12.95 -1.94 -9.72
CA ASP A 176 -12.04 -0.88 -10.12
C ASP A 176 -10.61 -1.12 -9.61
N PHE A 177 -10.43 -1.79 -8.47
CA PHE A 177 -9.12 -1.97 -7.82
C PHE A 177 -8.66 -3.42 -7.74
N PHE A 178 -9.56 -4.38 -7.89
CA PHE A 178 -9.29 -5.80 -7.77
C PHE A 178 -10.10 -6.58 -8.81
N GLY A 179 -9.49 -7.56 -9.47
CA GLY A 179 -10.18 -8.39 -10.47
C GLY A 179 -11.07 -9.43 -9.80
N VAL A 180 -12.26 -9.04 -9.32
CA VAL A 180 -13.13 -9.85 -8.44
C VAL A 180 -13.38 -11.27 -8.98
N GLU A 181 -13.54 -11.44 -10.28
CA GLU A 181 -13.81 -12.74 -10.91
C GLU A 181 -12.55 -13.56 -11.23
N GLY A 182 -11.38 -12.92 -11.31
CA GLY A 182 -10.15 -13.53 -11.81
C GLY A 182 -8.98 -13.54 -10.82
N MET A 183 -9.17 -13.03 -9.61
CA MET A 183 -8.14 -12.93 -8.60
C MET A 183 -8.65 -13.40 -7.24
N GLU A 184 -7.79 -14.11 -6.52
CA GLU A 184 -8.00 -14.48 -5.13
C GLU A 184 -6.99 -13.75 -4.25
N MET A 185 -7.44 -13.15 -3.15
CA MET A 185 -6.57 -12.39 -2.26
C MET A 185 -6.36 -13.12 -0.94
N LYS A 186 -5.10 -13.20 -0.50
CA LYS A 186 -4.71 -13.56 0.88
C LYS A 186 -3.94 -12.40 1.50
N PHE A 187 -4.16 -12.17 2.79
CA PHE A 187 -3.55 -11.07 3.53
C PHE A 187 -2.93 -11.58 4.83
N GLN A 188 -1.74 -11.07 5.13
CA GLN A 188 -1.08 -11.23 6.41
C GLN A 188 -0.51 -9.87 6.87
N PHE A 189 -0.71 -9.54 8.14
CA PHE A 189 -0.01 -8.45 8.80
C PHE A 189 1.11 -9.02 9.67
N CYS A 190 2.28 -8.38 9.62
CA CYS A 190 3.46 -8.76 10.39
C CYS A 190 3.94 -7.52 11.13
N GLN A 191 3.67 -7.44 12.43
CA GLN A 191 4.30 -6.42 13.26
C GLN A 191 5.79 -6.72 13.37
N ALA A 192 6.65 -5.79 12.95
CA ALA A 192 8.10 -5.91 13.08
C ALA A 192 8.78 -4.54 13.03
N ASP A 193 9.84 -4.38 13.84
CA ASP A 193 10.75 -3.25 13.73
C ASP A 193 11.86 -3.56 12.73
N LEU A 194 11.83 -2.89 11.57
CA LEU A 194 12.80 -3.07 10.50
C LEU A 194 14.15 -2.40 10.76
N THR A 195 14.32 -1.69 11.88
CA THR A 195 15.60 -1.11 12.32
C THR A 195 16.46 -2.11 13.11
N HIS A 196 15.88 -3.24 13.48
CA HIS A 196 16.55 -4.34 14.17
C HIS A 196 16.76 -5.55 13.23
N PRO A 197 17.60 -6.54 13.61
CA PRO A 197 17.76 -7.75 12.84
C PRO A 197 16.41 -8.42 12.52
N LEU A 198 16.19 -8.74 11.24
CA LEU A 198 14.89 -9.20 10.77
C LEU A 198 14.47 -10.52 11.41
N GLU A 199 13.24 -10.52 11.94
CA GLU A 199 12.55 -11.71 12.42
C GLU A 199 12.35 -12.74 11.28
N ALA A 200 12.27 -14.03 11.63
CA ALA A 200 12.11 -15.12 10.66
C ALA A 200 10.91 -14.90 9.74
N LYS A 201 9.74 -14.51 10.30
CA LYS A 201 8.52 -14.25 9.53
C LYS A 201 8.70 -13.16 8.46
N VAL A 202 9.50 -12.12 8.75
CA VAL A 202 9.79 -11.03 7.80
C VAL A 202 10.77 -11.51 6.74
N LYS A 203 11.81 -12.27 7.12
CA LYS A 203 12.74 -12.89 6.17
C LYS A 203 12.02 -13.80 5.19
N ASP A 204 11.06 -14.60 5.67
CA ASP A 204 10.29 -15.51 4.83
C ASP A 204 9.34 -14.75 3.89
N ALA A 205 8.70 -13.69 4.36
CA ALA A 205 7.90 -12.80 3.53
C ALA A 205 8.74 -12.14 2.41
N LEU A 206 9.94 -11.67 2.72
CA LEU A 206 10.85 -11.07 1.73
C LEU A 206 11.38 -12.09 0.72
N ARG A 207 11.78 -13.29 1.17
CA ARG A 207 12.28 -14.36 0.30
C ARG A 207 11.24 -14.87 -0.69
N SER A 208 9.97 -14.85 -0.29
CA SER A 208 8.85 -15.32 -1.12
C SER A 208 8.21 -14.23 -1.97
N ALA A 209 8.59 -12.97 -1.78
CA ALA A 209 8.00 -11.84 -2.50
C ALA A 209 8.47 -11.78 -3.96
N ASP A 210 7.51 -11.62 -4.87
CA ASP A 210 7.76 -11.25 -6.27
C ASP A 210 7.87 -9.74 -6.43
N VAL A 211 7.15 -8.99 -5.58
CA VAL A 211 7.18 -7.53 -5.52
C VAL A 211 7.39 -7.12 -4.07
N VAL A 212 8.40 -6.28 -3.85
CA VAL A 212 8.62 -5.61 -2.56
C VAL A 212 8.39 -4.12 -2.76
N THR A 213 7.51 -3.53 -1.94
CA THR A 213 7.36 -2.08 -1.87
C THR A 213 7.93 -1.58 -0.55
N MET A 214 8.61 -0.44 -0.63
CA MET A 214 9.12 0.28 0.52
C MET A 214 8.90 1.77 0.24
N VAL A 215 7.71 2.25 0.58
CA VAL A 215 7.28 3.61 0.26
C VAL A 215 7.41 4.45 1.52
N PHE A 216 8.61 4.99 1.69
CA PHE A 216 8.90 5.97 2.73
C PHE A 216 8.75 7.37 2.12
N PHE A 217 7.86 8.20 2.68
CA PHE A 217 7.96 9.63 2.40
C PHE A 217 9.09 10.18 3.26
N LEU A 218 10.10 10.80 2.63
CA LEU A 218 11.30 11.39 3.23
C LEU A 218 11.02 12.45 4.32
N SER A 219 9.77 12.72 4.69
CA SER A 219 9.43 13.62 5.80
C SER A 219 9.97 13.16 7.15
N ALA A 220 10.28 11.86 7.31
CA ALA A 220 10.87 11.30 8.53
C ALA A 220 12.40 11.12 8.47
N VAL A 221 13.05 11.37 7.32
CA VAL A 221 14.49 11.04 7.10
C VAL A 221 15.40 12.27 7.11
N ASN A 222 14.88 13.50 7.26
CA ASN A 222 15.74 14.69 7.33
C ASN A 222 16.44 14.90 8.69
N ARG A 223 16.83 13.83 9.41
CA ARG A 223 17.65 13.93 10.65
C ARG A 223 18.69 12.83 10.86
N CYS A 224 19.08 12.08 9.84
CA CYS A 224 20.30 11.27 9.92
C CYS A 224 21.21 11.57 8.73
N ALA A 225 21.89 12.72 8.77
CA ALA A 225 23.21 12.92 8.16
C ALA A 225 23.73 14.34 8.45
N GLU A 226 24.07 14.61 9.71
CA GLU A 226 25.33 15.28 10.01
C GLU A 226 26.08 14.35 10.96
N GLY A 227 26.73 13.33 10.39
CA GLY A 227 27.55 12.38 11.13
C GLY A 227 27.28 10.92 10.77
N GLU A 228 28.28 10.33 10.12
CA GLU A 228 28.57 8.88 10.07
C GLU A 228 27.86 8.01 9.01
N GLU A 229 28.65 7.74 7.96
CA GLU A 229 28.77 6.50 7.19
C GLU A 229 27.72 5.40 7.46
N SER A 230 26.72 5.30 6.60
CA SER A 230 26.00 4.04 6.38
C SER A 230 25.66 3.84 4.90
N LEU A 231 26.66 4.04 4.03
CA LEU A 231 26.68 3.48 2.67
C LEU A 231 27.31 2.08 2.70
N ARG A 232 26.63 1.11 3.33
CA ARG A 232 26.86 -0.33 3.11
C ARG A 232 25.58 -1.14 3.34
N MET A 233 24.61 -0.98 2.45
CA MET A 233 23.58 -2.00 2.25
C MET A 233 23.34 -2.19 0.76
N VAL A 234 24.30 -2.85 0.09
CA VAL A 234 24.15 -3.96 -0.87
C VAL A 234 25.60 -4.41 -1.17
N GLN A 235 26.07 -5.45 -0.48
CA GLN A 235 27.09 -6.38 -0.94
C GLN A 235 26.67 -7.78 -0.52
#